data_AF-A0A662DEP0-F1
#
_entry.id   AF-A0A662DEP0-F1
#
_cell.length_a   1.000
_cell.length_b   1.000
_cell.length_c   1.000
_cell.angle_alpha   90.00
_cell.angle_beta   90.00
_cell.angle_gamma   90.00
#
_symmetry.space_group_name_H-M   'P 1'
#
loop_
_entity.id
_entity.type
_entity.pdbx_description
1 polymer ?
#
loop_
_entity_poly.entity_id
_entity_poly.type
_entity_poly.pdbx_seq_one_letter_code
_entity_poly.pdbx_strand_id
1 'polypeptide(L)'
;MSGLDHFTQATAAWFNAVFDRPTPAQDQGWHSIVARDHTLIHAPTGSGKTLAAFLWALDRLASSPSPPDRQRCRILYVSPLKALAYDIERNL
;
A
#
# COMPACT_ATOMS: atom_id res chain seq x y z
N MET A 1 15.96 5.48 8.94
CA MET A 1 14.56 5.93 8.95
C MET A 1 13.74 4.78 8.44
N SER A 2 12.67 4.41 9.16
CA SER A 2 11.77 3.36 8.66
C SER A 2 10.92 3.92 7.53
N GLY A 3 10.54 3.08 6.57
CA GLY A 3 9.55 3.43 5.56
C GLY A 3 8.22 3.90 6.15
N LEU A 4 7.86 3.45 7.37
CA LEU A 4 6.67 3.91 8.10
C LEU A 4 6.69 5.41 8.41
N ASP A 5 7.87 6.03 8.52
CA ASP A 5 8.01 7.46 8.85
C ASP A 5 7.45 8.37 7.74
N HIS A 6 7.17 7.83 6.55
CA HIS A 6 6.60 8.56 5.41
C HIS A 6 5.06 8.57 5.37
N PHE A 7 4.40 7.78 6.21
CA PHE A 7 2.96 7.64 6.25
C PHE A 7 2.31 8.69 7.15
N THR A 8 1.01 8.91 7.00
CA THR A 8 0.27 9.72 7.99
C THR A 8 0.27 9.03 9.36
N GLN A 9 0.09 9.83 10.42
CA GLN A 9 0.02 9.31 11.78
C GLN A 9 -1.05 8.23 11.94
N ALA A 10 -2.21 8.39 11.31
CA ALA A 10 -3.31 7.42 11.40
C ALA A 10 -2.90 6.06 10.81
N THR A 11 -2.28 6.07 9.62
CA THR A 11 -1.82 4.85 8.97
C THR A 11 -0.68 4.18 9.73
N ALA A 12 0.29 4.95 10.22
CA ALA A 12 1.41 4.42 11.00
C ALA A 12 0.93 3.83 12.34
N ALA A 13 -0.01 4.49 13.03
CA ALA A 13 -0.61 3.99 14.26
C ALA A 13 -1.40 2.70 14.04
N TRP A 14 -2.20 2.63 12.97
CA TRP A 14 -2.89 1.40 12.58
C TRP A 14 -1.90 0.27 12.32
N PHE A 15 -0.83 0.52 11.54
CA PHE A 15 0.14 -0.52 11.21
C PHE A 15 0.80 -1.09 12.46
N ASN A 16 1.26 -0.22 13.37
CA ASN A 16 1.92 -0.64 14.62
C ASN A 16 0.97 -1.32 15.61
N ALA A 17 -0.35 -1.13 15.48
CA ALA A 17 -1.33 -1.85 16.29
C ALA A 17 -1.63 -3.27 15.76
N VAL A 18 -1.37 -3.51 14.47
CA VAL A 18 -1.69 -4.78 13.79
C VAL A 18 -0.45 -5.66 13.58
N PHE A 19 0.73 -5.07 13.40
CA PHE A 19 1.97 -5.76 13.08
C PHE A 19 3.11 -5.32 14.00
N ASP A 20 4.00 -6.25 14.34
CA ASP A 20 5.17 -5.95 15.18
C ASP A 20 6.15 -4.97 14.52
N ARG A 21 6.40 -5.14 13.21
CA ARG A 21 7.31 -4.31 12.41
C ARG A 21 7.12 -4.54 10.91
N PRO A 22 7.50 -3.57 10.06
CA PRO A 22 7.56 -3.76 8.60
C PRO A 22 8.47 -4.92 8.19
N THR A 23 8.07 -5.65 7.15
CA THR A 23 8.98 -6.60 6.49
C THR A 23 10.04 -5.84 5.67
N PRO A 24 11.18 -6.46 5.33
CA PRO A 24 12.17 -5.82 4.45
C PRO A 24 11.60 -5.41 3.10
N ALA A 25 10.66 -6.20 2.53
CA ALA A 25 10.02 -5.89 1.25
C ALA A 25 9.09 -4.68 1.34
N GLN A 26 8.43 -4.49 2.49
CA GLN A 26 7.62 -3.30 2.76
C GLN A 26 8.49 -2.07 2.94
N ASP A 27 9.48 -2.13 3.84
CA ASP A 27 10.34 -0.99 4.17
C ASP A 27 11.08 -0.46 2.93
N GLN A 28 11.72 -1.35 2.17
CA GLN A 28 12.43 -0.99 0.93
C GLN A 28 11.47 -0.54 -0.17
N GLY A 29 10.32 -1.21 -0.31
CA GLY A 29 9.31 -0.85 -1.29
C GLY A 29 8.77 0.56 -1.05
N TRP A 30 8.50 0.93 0.20
CA TRP A 30 7.98 2.24 0.56
C TRP A 30 8.94 3.38 0.27
N HIS A 31 10.25 3.21 0.49
CA HIS A 31 11.22 4.26 0.13
C HIS A 31 11.14 4.63 -1.36
N SER A 32 11.02 3.64 -2.26
CA SER A 32 10.90 3.89 -3.70
C SER A 32 9.51 4.40 -4.10
N ILE A 33 8.45 3.83 -3.52
CA ILE A 33 7.06 4.23 -3.80
C ILE A 33 6.78 5.67 -3.35
N VAL A 34 7.28 6.07 -2.17
CA VAL A 34 7.11 7.44 -1.63
C VAL A 34 7.81 8.47 -2.52
N ALA A 35 8.97 8.11 -3.07
CA ALA A 35 9.69 8.93 -4.06
C ALA A 35 8.95 9.06 -5.40
N ARG A 36 7.83 8.33 -5.57
CA ARG A 36 7.01 8.24 -6.78
C ARG A 36 7.71 7.55 -7.96
N ASP A 37 8.67 6.69 -7.67
CA ASP A 37 9.35 5.88 -8.67
C ASP A 37 8.51 4.65 -9.05
N HIS A 38 8.67 4.19 -10.30
CA HIS A 38 8.14 2.89 -10.71
C HIS A 38 8.87 1.78 -9.94
N THR A 39 8.14 1.09 -9.08
CA THR A 39 8.72 0.12 -8.13
C THR A 39 8.31 -1.31 -8.49
N LEU A 40 9.30 -2.20 -8.67
CA LEU A 40 9.09 -3.65 -8.76
C LEU A 40 9.55 -4.31 -7.46
N ILE A 41 8.62 -4.92 -6.72
CA ILE A 41 8.94 -5.66 -5.49
C ILE A 41 9.06 -7.15 -5.80
N HIS A 42 10.29 -7.64 -5.86
CA HIS A 42 10.58 -9.06 -6.01
C HIS A 42 10.94 -9.69 -4.65
N ALA A 43 9.97 -10.38 -4.04
CA ALA A 43 10.13 -11.05 -2.75
C ALA A 43 9.26 -12.32 -2.67
N PRO A 44 9.58 -13.29 -1.79
CA PRO A 44 8.79 -14.50 -1.59
C PRO A 44 7.31 -14.24 -1.21
N THR A 45 6.47 -15.27 -1.31
CA THR A 45 5.13 -15.27 -0.70
C THR A 45 5.25 -15.02 0.81
N GLY A 46 4.21 -14.45 1.43
CA GLY A 46 4.24 -14.09 2.85
C GLY A 46 5.10 -12.87 3.22
N SER A 47 5.84 -12.27 2.27
CA SER A 47 6.69 -11.09 2.55
C SER A 47 5.91 -9.75 2.66
N GLY A 48 4.58 -9.77 2.65
CA GLY A 48 3.77 -8.55 2.79
C GLY A 48 3.75 -7.62 1.57
N LYS A 49 4.10 -8.10 0.36
CA LYS A 49 4.14 -7.30 -0.88
C LYS A 49 2.84 -6.58 -1.20
N THR A 50 1.69 -7.21 -0.94
CA THR A 50 0.38 -6.61 -1.17
C THR A 50 0.22 -5.34 -0.33
N LEU A 51 0.45 -5.45 0.98
CA LEU A 51 0.37 -4.29 1.87
C LEU A 51 1.46 -3.25 1.55
N ALA A 52 2.65 -3.68 1.08
CA ALA A 52 3.68 -2.76 0.61
C ALA A 52 3.16 -1.81 -0.49
N ALA A 53 2.46 -2.35 -1.50
CA ALA A 53 1.88 -1.56 -2.57
C ALA A 53 0.64 -0.77 -2.14
N PHE A 54 -0.30 -1.43 -1.44
CA PHE A 54 -1.62 -0.85 -1.13
C PHE A 54 -1.59 0.17 0.00
N LEU A 55 -0.77 -0.02 1.04
CA LEU A 55 -0.81 0.85 2.21
C LEU A 55 -0.51 2.31 1.85
N TRP A 56 0.47 2.53 0.97
CA TRP A 56 0.77 3.89 0.49
C TRP A 56 -0.41 4.49 -0.27
N ALA A 57 -1.00 3.70 -1.15
CA ALA A 57 -2.11 4.16 -1.98
C ALA A 57 -3.33 4.50 -1.10
N LEU A 58 -3.67 3.65 -0.13
CA LEU A 58 -4.74 3.89 0.86
C LEU A 58 -4.47 5.12 1.73
N ASP A 59 -3.24 5.29 2.22
CA ASP A 59 -2.85 6.46 3.00
C ASP A 59 -3.06 7.76 2.22
N ARG A 60 -2.68 7.77 0.93
CA ARG A 60 -2.95 8.92 0.04
C ARG A 60 -4.44 9.11 -0.24
N LEU A 61 -5.22 8.04 -0.39
CA LEU A 61 -6.67 8.14 -0.56
C LEU A 61 -7.36 8.76 0.66
N ALA A 62 -6.94 8.38 1.86
CA ALA A 62 -7.51 8.81 3.14
C ALA A 62 -7.10 10.24 3.51
N SER A 63 -5.88 10.65 3.16
CA SER A 63 -5.33 11.98 3.49
C SER A 63 -5.60 13.05 2.44
N SER A 64 -5.95 12.68 1.20
CA SER A 64 -6.23 13.63 0.13
C SER A 64 -7.72 13.89 -0.03
N PRO A 65 -8.14 15.15 -0.30
CA PRO A 65 -9.53 15.47 -0.54
C PRO A 65 -10.12 14.62 -1.67
N SER A 66 -11.40 14.27 -1.52
CA SER A 66 -12.10 13.46 -2.52
C SER A 66 -12.30 14.30 -3.79
N PRO A 67 -11.88 13.79 -4.98
CA PRO A 67 -12.08 14.50 -6.23
C PRO A 67 -13.55 14.46 -6.68
N PRO A 68 -13.94 15.27 -7.67
CA PRO A 68 -15.27 15.21 -8.29
C PRO A 68 -15.60 13.81 -8.85
N ASP A 69 -16.89 13.49 -8.98
CA ASP A 69 -17.37 12.14 -9.32
C ASP A 69 -16.68 11.51 -10.55
N ARG A 70 -16.45 12.29 -11.60
CA ARG A 70 -15.80 11.83 -12.84
C ARG A 70 -14.31 11.45 -12.69
N GLN A 71 -13.70 11.74 -11.55
CA GLN A 71 -12.28 11.53 -11.26
C GLN A 71 -12.06 10.68 -9.99
N ARG A 72 -13.10 9.96 -9.51
CA ARG A 72 -13.02 9.17 -8.28
C ARG A 72 -12.09 7.96 -8.35
N CYS A 73 -11.87 7.39 -9.53
CA CYS A 73 -10.91 6.29 -9.69
C CYS A 73 -9.48 6.83 -9.55
N ARG A 74 -8.85 6.56 -8.41
CA ARG A 74 -7.50 7.05 -8.05
C ARG A 74 -6.43 5.95 -8.00
N ILE A 75 -6.83 4.68 -7.94
CA ILE A 75 -5.94 3.51 -7.91
C ILE A 75 -6.52 2.46 -8.86
N LEU A 76 -5.67 1.89 -9.72
CA LEU A 76 -6.02 0.74 -10.55
C LEU A 76 -5.15 -0.46 -10.14
N TYR A 77 -5.78 -1.48 -9.59
CA TYR A 77 -5.17 -2.77 -9.35
C TYR A 77 -5.48 -3.71 -10.51
N VAL A 78 -4.45 -4.35 -11.07
CA VAL A 78 -4.60 -5.31 -12.16
C VAL A 78 -4.08 -6.66 -11.70
N SER A 79 -4.92 -7.69 -11.82
CA SER A 79 -4.57 -9.07 -11.52
C SER A 79 -4.73 -9.92 -12.78
N PRO A 80 -3.80 -10.85 -13.05
CA PRO A 80 -3.97 -11.85 -14.11
C PRO A 80 -5.05 -12.90 -13.74
N LEU A 81 -5.47 -12.98 -12.47
CA LEU A 81 -6.41 -13.96 -11.96
C LEU A 81 -7.63 -13.28 -11.32
N LYS A 82 -8.83 -13.67 -11.75
CA LYS A 82 -10.10 -13.20 -11.15
C LYS A 82 -10.16 -13.51 -9.65
N ALA A 83 -9.77 -14.72 -9.24
CA ALA A 83 -9.79 -15.13 -7.84
C ALA A 83 -8.95 -14.20 -6.95
N LEU A 84 -7.79 -13.76 -7.44
CA LEU A 84 -6.95 -12.83 -6.71
C LEU A 84 -7.54 -11.42 -6.68
N ALA A 85 -8.23 -10.98 -7.74
CA ALA A 85 -8.96 -9.71 -7.71
C ALA A 85 -10.07 -9.71 -6.65
N TYR A 86 -10.84 -10.80 -6.55
CA TYR A 86 -11.87 -10.95 -5.52
C TYR A 86 -11.29 -11.02 -4.09
N ASP A 87 -10.15 -11.69 -3.91
CA ASP A 87 -9.49 -11.76 -2.61
C ASP A 87 -9.03 -10.37 -2.13
N ILE A 88 -8.47 -9.59 -3.05
CA ILE A 88 -8.06 -8.20 -2.79
C ILE A 88 -9.27 -7.30 -2.49
N GLU A 89 -10.39 -7.44 -3.20
CA GLU A 89 -11.62 -6.68 -2.92
C GLU A 89 -12.20 -6.95 -1.53
N ARG A 90 -12.04 -8.18 -1.02
CA ARG A 90 -12.64 -8.60 0.27
C ARG A 90 -11.76 -8.29 1.48
N ASN A 91 -10.44 -8.33 1.31
CA ASN A 91 -9.48 -8.26 2.42
C ASN A 91 -8.79 -6.90 2.56
N LEU A 92 -8.97 -5.96 1.62
CA LEU A 92 -8.57 -4.56 1.77
C LEU A 92 -9.70 -3.72 2.35
#